data_AF-A0A925W757-F1
#
_entry.id   AF-A0A925W757-F1
#
_cell.length_a   1.000
_cell.length_b   1.000
_cell.length_c   1.000
_cell.angle_alpha   90.00
_cell.angle_beta   90.00
_cell.angle_gamma   90.00
#
_symmetry.space_group_name_H-M   'P 1'
#
loop_
_entity.id
_entity.type
_entity.pdbx_description
1 polymer ?
#
loop_
_entity_poly.entity_id
_entity_poly.type
_entity_poly.pdbx_seq_one_letter_code
_entity_poly.pdbx_strand_id
1 'polypeptide(L)'
;MDENVLTATRRSLHAVAEQLLAGPQHRHHATIRLRVTPGGFAQLKGSLRVEGGDLVTDGARVRLTGTITAVAAAAGIEAGVPDGLYSDHADLG
;
A
#
# COMPACT_ATOMS: atom_id res chain seq x y z
N MET A 1 -23.22 1.96 11.09
CA MET A 1 -21.88 2.32 10.58
C MET A 1 -22.10 3.00 9.25
N ASP A 2 -21.58 4.21 9.07
CA ASP A 2 -21.86 5.00 7.87
C ASP A 2 -21.16 4.42 6.64
N GLU A 3 -21.92 4.14 5.59
CA GLU A 3 -21.44 3.55 4.33
C GLU A 3 -20.37 4.43 3.65
N ASN A 4 -20.51 5.75 3.78
CA ASN A 4 -19.54 6.72 3.26
C ASN A 4 -18.18 6.58 3.96
N VAL A 5 -18.17 6.36 5.29
CA VAL A 5 -16.95 6.16 6.07
C VAL A 5 -16.26 4.85 5.67
N LEU A 6 -17.04 3.79 5.45
CA LEU A 6 -16.50 2.51 4.97
C LEU A 6 -15.88 2.63 3.58
N THR A 7 -16.56 3.32 2.66
CA THR A 7 -16.07 3.53 1.30
C THR A 7 -14.78 4.34 1.29
N ALA A 8 -14.72 5.42 2.08
CA ALA A 8 -13.50 6.22 2.24
C ALA A 8 -12.35 5.38 2.82
N THR A 9 -12.61 4.62 3.89
CA THR A 9 -11.62 3.74 4.52
C THR A 9 -11.08 2.69 3.55
N ARG A 10 -11.96 2.05 2.77
CA ARG A 10 -11.57 1.06 1.75
C ARG A 10 -10.69 1.67 0.66
N ARG A 11 -11.03 2.87 0.17
CA ARG A 11 -10.22 3.58 -0.83
C ARG A 11 -8.84 3.94 -0.29
N SER A 12 -8.77 4.45 0.94
CA SER A 12 -7.50 4.76 1.60
C SER A 12 -6.63 3.51 1.78
N LEU A 13 -7.20 2.42 2.29
CA LEU A 13 -6.46 1.15 2.46
C LEU A 13 -6.03 0.55 1.13
N HIS A 14 -6.84 0.68 0.07
CA HIS A 14 -6.48 0.25 -1.27
C HIS A 14 -5.28 1.04 -1.81
N ALA A 15 -5.31 2.37 -1.71
CA ALA A 15 -4.20 3.22 -2.11
C ALA A 15 -2.89 2.89 -1.36
N VAL A 16 -2.99 2.61 -0.05
CA VAL A 16 -1.84 2.13 0.75
C VAL A 16 -1.34 0.78 0.24
N ALA A 17 -2.22 -0.20 0.07
CA ALA A 17 -1.84 -1.54 -0.38
C ALA A 17 -1.19 -1.52 -1.76
N GLU A 18 -1.72 -0.72 -2.67
CA GLU A 18 -1.23 -0.62 -4.04
C GLU A 18 0.11 0.14 -4.09
N GLN A 19 0.15 1.37 -3.56
CA GLN A 19 1.26 2.27 -3.82
C GLN A 19 2.45 2.10 -2.86
N LEU A 20 2.19 1.66 -1.61
CA LEU A 20 3.25 1.51 -0.59
C LEU A 20 3.75 0.08 -0.47
N LEU A 21 3.01 -0.92 -0.97
CA LEU A 21 3.38 -2.33 -0.86
C LEU A 21 3.47 -3.00 -2.23
N ALA A 22 2.38 -3.03 -3.00
CA ALA A 22 2.31 -3.81 -4.24
C ALA A 22 3.25 -3.28 -5.33
N GLY A 23 3.28 -1.96 -5.58
CA GLY A 23 4.17 -1.36 -6.56
C GLY A 23 5.66 -1.54 -6.22
N PRO A 24 6.11 -1.22 -5.00
CA PRO A 24 7.47 -1.55 -4.57
C PRO A 24 7.81 -3.04 -4.71
N GLN A 25 6.90 -3.95 -4.34
CA GLN A 25 7.13 -5.38 -4.53
C GLN A 25 7.23 -5.76 -6.01
N HIS A 26 6.39 -5.17 -6.85
CA HIS A 26 6.38 -5.46 -8.27
C HIS A 26 7.71 -5.06 -8.92
N ARG A 27 8.23 -3.88 -8.60
CA ARG A 27 9.53 -3.40 -9.11
C ARG A 27 10.69 -4.34 -8.77
N HIS A 28 10.67 -4.98 -7.59
CA HIS A 28 11.75 -5.87 -7.16
C HIS A 28 11.51 -7.36 -7.44
N HIS A 29 10.26 -7.80 -7.56
CA HIS A 29 9.90 -9.22 -7.55
C HIS A 29 8.83 -9.62 -8.58
N ALA A 30 8.42 -8.70 -9.46
CA ALA A 30 7.42 -8.92 -10.51
C ALA A 30 6.10 -9.54 -9.98
N THR A 31 5.72 -9.22 -8.74
CA THR A 31 4.47 -9.70 -8.14
C THR A 31 3.83 -8.66 -7.24
N ILE A 32 2.50 -8.59 -7.29
CA ILE A 32 1.68 -7.70 -6.45
C ILE A 32 1.00 -8.44 -5.29
N ARG A 33 1.25 -9.74 -5.13
CA ARG A 33 0.58 -10.57 -4.12
C ARG A 33 0.94 -10.09 -2.72
N LEU A 34 -0.07 -9.80 -1.92
CA LEU A 34 0.06 -9.52 -0.50
C LEU A 34 -0.44 -10.72 0.30
N ARG A 35 0.00 -10.84 1.55
CA ARG A 35 -0.47 -11.82 2.52
C ARG A 35 -1.11 -11.10 3.71
N VAL A 36 -2.13 -11.72 4.30
CA VAL A 36 -2.69 -11.26 5.57
C VAL A 36 -1.70 -11.58 6.68
N THR A 37 -1.54 -10.66 7.63
CA THR A 37 -0.75 -10.84 8.85
C THR A 37 -1.62 -10.49 10.06
N PRO A 38 -1.26 -10.95 11.27
CA PRO A 38 -1.88 -10.42 12.49
C PRO A 38 -1.80 -8.90 12.48
N GLY A 39 -2.94 -8.23 12.62
CA GLY A 39 -3.02 -6.77 12.64
C GLY A 39 -2.89 -6.06 11.29
N GLY A 40 -2.80 -6.77 10.15
CA GLY A 40 -2.74 -6.10 8.85
C GLY A 40 -2.40 -7.01 7.67
N PHE A 41 -1.51 -6.54 6.82
CA PHE A 41 -1.11 -7.24 5.60
C PHE A 41 0.31 -6.84 5.19
N ALA A 42 0.98 -7.73 4.46
CA ALA A 42 2.37 -7.56 4.09
C ALA A 42 2.62 -7.98 2.65
N GLN A 43 3.75 -7.52 2.11
CA GLN A 43 4.33 -8.12 0.91
C GLN A 43 4.51 -9.64 1.09
N LEU A 44 4.31 -10.39 0.02
CA LEU A 44 4.59 -11.82 -0.02
C LEU A 44 6.10 -12.11 -0.16
N LYS A 45 6.84 -11.25 -0.87
CA LYS A 45 8.24 -11.43 -1.24
C LYS A 45 9.19 -10.36 -0.71
N GLY A 46 8.69 -9.33 -0.02
CA GLY A 46 9.49 -8.27 0.60
C GLY A 46 9.18 -8.06 2.08
N SER A 47 9.81 -7.06 2.69
CA SER A 47 9.73 -6.77 4.14
C SER A 47 8.68 -5.73 4.51
N LEU A 48 8.12 -5.00 3.54
CA LEU A 48 7.12 -3.96 3.82
C LEU A 48 5.80 -4.57 4.29
N ARG A 49 5.24 -4.00 5.37
CA ARG A 49 3.95 -4.41 5.92
C ARG A 49 3.16 -3.25 6.51
N VAL A 50 1.85 -3.37 6.50
CA VAL A 50 0.95 -2.58 7.33
C VAL A 50 0.65 -3.37 8.60
N GLU A 51 0.79 -2.70 9.74
CA GLU A 51 0.44 -3.25 11.05
C GLU A 51 -0.35 -2.19 11.83
N GLY A 52 -1.64 -2.47 12.04
CA GLY A 52 -2.58 -1.50 12.58
C GLY A 52 -2.65 -0.25 11.71
N GLY A 53 -2.23 0.88 12.27
CA GLY A 53 -2.21 2.18 11.60
C GLY A 53 -0.84 2.55 11.03
N ASP A 54 0.16 1.67 11.03
CA ASP A 54 1.54 2.02 10.65
C ASP A 54 2.01 1.21 9.42
N LEU A 55 2.78 1.87 8.55
CA LEU A 55 3.68 1.24 7.59
C LEU A 55 4.97 0.86 8.32
N VAL A 56 5.40 -0.39 8.18
CA VAL A 56 6.63 -0.88 8.80
C VAL A 56 7.60 -1.39 7.73
N THR A 57 8.83 -0.93 7.82
CA THR A 57 9.98 -1.33 7.00
C THR A 57 11.03 -2.00 7.92
N ASP A 58 12.17 -2.39 7.35
CA ASP A 58 13.28 -2.94 8.17
C ASP A 58 13.92 -1.89 9.10
N GLY A 59 13.81 -0.60 8.76
CA GLY A 59 14.46 0.50 9.50
C GLY A 59 13.52 1.49 10.16
N ALA A 60 12.22 1.45 9.87
CA ALA A 60 11.27 2.46 10.33
C ALA A 60 9.86 1.91 10.57
N ARG A 61 9.14 2.59 11.46
CA ARG A 61 7.68 2.47 11.63
C ARG A 61 7.07 3.86 11.47
N VAL A 62 6.21 4.03 10.47
CA VAL A 62 5.65 5.30 10.05
C VAL A 62 4.14 5.24 10.10
N ARG A 63 3.51 6.22 10.76
CA ARG A 63 2.05 6.30 10.86
C ARG A 63 1.42 6.56 9.48
N LEU A 64 0.33 5.84 9.15
CA LEU A 64 -0.48 6.04 7.93
C LEU A 64 -1.36 7.29 8.06
N THR A 65 -0.72 8.44 8.19
CA THR A 65 -1.38 9.76 8.29
C THR A 65 -0.81 10.71 7.25
N GLY A 66 -1.69 11.47 6.61
CA GLY A 66 -1.31 12.39 5.53
C GLY A 66 -1.37 11.72 4.16
N THR A 67 -0.49 12.14 3.25
CA THR A 67 -0.47 11.65 1.87
C THR A 67 0.41 10.40 1.72
N ILE A 68 0.12 9.59 0.71
CA ILE A 68 0.94 8.41 0.35
C ILE A 68 2.41 8.81 0.16
N THR A 69 2.67 9.90 -0.56
CA THR A 69 4.04 10.41 -0.81
C THR A 69 4.77 10.79 0.48
N ALA A 70 4.07 11.44 1.43
CA ALA A 70 4.68 11.82 2.70
C ALA A 70 5.03 10.59 3.55
N VAL A 71 4.14 9.59 3.60
CA VAL A 71 4.40 8.32 4.29
C VAL A 71 5.58 7.58 3.66
N ALA A 72 5.62 7.52 2.33
CA ALA A 72 6.70 6.87 1.58
C ALA A 72 8.06 7.52 1.86
N ALA A 73 8.11 8.86 1.79
CA ALA A 73 9.31 9.63 2.08
C ALA A 73 9.79 9.41 3.53
N ALA A 74 8.88 9.44 4.50
CA ALA A 74 9.20 9.18 5.90
C ALA A 74 9.67 7.74 6.15
N ALA A 75 9.20 6.78 5.34
CA ALA A 75 9.61 5.37 5.41
C ALA A 75 10.88 5.06 4.61
N GLY A 76 11.41 6.02 3.86
CA GLY A 76 12.58 5.83 2.99
C GLY A 76 12.30 4.93 1.79
N ILE A 77 11.05 4.89 1.31
CA ILE A 77 10.66 4.10 0.14
C ILE A 77 10.14 4.99 -0.98
N GLU A 78 10.25 4.49 -2.20
CA GLU A 78 9.58 5.09 -3.35
C GLU A 78 8.16 4.52 -3.46
N ALA A 79 7.14 5.38 -3.37
CA ALA A 79 5.76 4.99 -3.64
C ALA A 79 5.50 4.94 -5.15
N GLY A 80 4.58 4.08 -5.56
CA GLY A 80 4.12 4.03 -6.94
C GLY A 80 3.23 2.84 -7.18
N VAL A 81 2.38 2.92 -8.21
CA VAL A 81 1.59 1.77 -8.66
C VAL A 81 2.50 0.73 -9.30
N PRO A 82 2.09 -0.54 -9.39
CA PRO A 82 2.80 -1.54 -10.18
C PRO A 82 2.87 -1.14 -11.67
N ASP A 83 4.05 -0.75 -12.14
CA ASP A 83 4.25 -0.36 -13.55
C ASP A 83 3.91 -1.49 -14.52
N GLY A 84 3.25 -1.14 -15.64
CA GLY A 84 2.98 -2.07 -16.75
C GLY A 84 1.91 -3.14 -16.48
N LEU A 85 1.24 -3.10 -15.31
CA LEU A 85 0.14 -4.02 -14.97
C LEU A 85 -1.25 -3.44 -15.28
N TYR A 86 -1.40 -2.12 -15.22
CA TYR A 86 -2.65 -1.42 -15.52
C TYR A 86 -2.53 -0.72 -16.88
N SER A 87 -2.68 -1.50 -17.95
CA SER A 87 -2.76 -0.97 -19.32
C SER A 87 -4.17 -0.50 -19.69
N ASP A 88 -5.17 -0.83 -18.87
CA ASP A 88 -6.57 -0.42 -19.04
C ASP A 88 -6.98 0.42 -17.83
N HIS A 89 -7.12 1.72 -18.04
CA HIS A 89 -8.01 2.52 -17.21
C HIS A 89 -9.43 2.18 -17.67
N ALA A 90 -10.14 1.37 -16.89
CA ALA A 90 -11.58 1.33 -17.03
C ALA A 90 -12.11 2.71 -16.64
N ASP A 91 -12.33 3.57 -17.64
CA ASP A 91 -13.16 4.75 -17.49
C ASP A 91 -14.54 4.27 -17.00
N LEU A 92 -14.83 4.55 -15.73
CA LEU A 92 -16.19 4.42 -15.24
C LEU A 92 -16.97 5.59 -15.83
N GLY A 93 -17.78 5.30 -16.85
CA GLY A 93 -18.82 6.19 -17.35
C GLY A 93 -19.91 6.47 -16.31
#